data_AF-A0A326QS04-F1
#
_entry.id   AF-A0A326QS04-F1
#
_cell.length_a   1.000
_cell.length_b   1.000
_cell.length_c   1.000
_cell.angle_alpha   90.00
_cell.angle_beta   90.00
_cell.angle_gamma   90.00
#
_symmetry.space_group_name_H-M   'P 1'
#
loop_
_entity.id
_entity.type
_entity.pdbx_description
1 polymer ?
#
loop_
_entity_poly.entity_id
_entity_poly.type
_entity_poly.pdbx_seq_one_letter_code
_entity_poly.pdbx_strand_id
1 'polypeptide(L)'
;MLWGQSEPAAEGVEALRDAAPHQDDDGNPCFLPERPSRGGVATRFPHQKLPPRASVAEVERRIAEAQLWIAQRLPLSLMRANAADSWGVSNTRTINRYLDLARRRMVAELISNRLEHQAQHLYALYDCARRAMDAEQFSAAVGALRVIAEIGGLLRAPIKPPEAK
;
A
#
# COMPACT_ATOMS: atom_id res chain seq x y z
N MET A 1 -22.25 -20.73 -33.95
CA MET A 1 -22.67 -21.39 -32.69
C MET A 1 -22.14 -20.57 -31.54
N LEU A 2 -23.03 -19.88 -30.84
CA LEU A 2 -22.76 -19.16 -29.59
C LEU A 2 -22.90 -20.13 -28.40
N TRP A 3 -21.85 -20.28 -27.60
CA TRP A 3 -21.85 -20.58 -26.16
C TRP A 3 -20.47 -20.10 -25.67
N GLY A 4 -20.28 -19.15 -24.78
CA GLY A 4 -21.08 -18.78 -23.61
C GLY A 4 -20.13 -18.91 -22.42
N GLN A 5 -19.63 -17.77 -21.94
CA GLN A 5 -18.61 -17.62 -20.92
C GLN A 5 -18.89 -18.47 -19.65
N SER A 6 -18.03 -19.43 -19.36
CA SER A 6 -17.59 -19.70 -17.98
C SER A 6 -16.32 -18.86 -17.82
N GLU A 7 -16.29 -17.79 -17.03
CA GLU A 7 -16.06 -17.85 -15.59
C GLU A 7 -16.43 -16.52 -14.91
N PRO A 8 -17.55 -16.46 -14.18
CA PRO A 8 -17.73 -15.45 -13.12
C PRO A 8 -17.57 -16.05 -11.71
N ALA A 9 -17.50 -17.38 -11.60
CA ALA A 9 -17.49 -18.08 -10.31
C ALA A 9 -16.10 -18.13 -9.64
N ALA A 10 -15.01 -18.22 -10.43
CA ALA A 10 -13.65 -18.28 -9.89
C ALA A 10 -13.24 -16.93 -9.26
N GLU A 11 -13.57 -15.83 -9.94
CA GLU A 11 -13.27 -14.46 -9.50
C GLU A 11 -14.04 -14.08 -8.22
N GLY A 12 -15.31 -14.50 -8.11
CA GLY A 12 -16.11 -14.30 -6.89
C GLY A 12 -15.56 -15.04 -5.67
N VAL A 13 -14.99 -16.23 -5.85
CA VAL A 13 -14.41 -17.01 -4.74
C VAL A 13 -13.07 -16.44 -4.28
N GLU A 14 -12.24 -15.93 -5.19
CA GLU A 14 -11.02 -15.20 -4.81
C GLU A 14 -11.35 -13.87 -4.12
N ALA A 15 -12.33 -13.11 -4.62
CA ALA A 15 -12.81 -11.89 -3.97
C ALA A 15 -13.37 -12.16 -2.56
N LEU A 16 -14.08 -13.29 -2.35
CA LEU A 16 -14.54 -13.71 -1.03
C LEU A 16 -13.41 -14.19 -0.10
N ARG A 17 -12.29 -14.66 -0.65
CA ARG A 17 -11.10 -15.05 0.14
C ARG A 17 -10.28 -13.83 0.57
N ASP A 18 -10.25 -12.79 -0.25
CA ASP A 18 -9.55 -11.53 0.02
C ASP A 18 -10.40 -10.51 0.76
N ALA A 19 -11.72 -10.71 0.85
CA ALA A 19 -12.62 -9.88 1.62
C ALA A 19 -12.24 -9.87 3.11
N ALA A 20 -12.18 -8.68 3.70
CA ALA A 20 -11.98 -8.52 5.13
C ALA A 20 -13.14 -9.18 5.90
N PRO A 21 -12.86 -9.92 7.00
CA PRO A 21 -13.93 -10.46 7.83
C PRO A 21 -14.78 -9.31 8.37
N HIS A 22 -16.11 -9.43 8.27
CA HIS A 22 -17.03 -8.45 8.83
C HIS A 22 -16.84 -8.41 10.36
N GLN A 23 -16.47 -7.24 10.90
CA GLN A 23 -16.20 -7.00 12.31
C GLN A 23 -17.11 -5.90 12.85
N ASP A 24 -17.41 -5.94 14.15
CA ASP A 24 -18.14 -4.89 14.85
C ASP A 24 -17.22 -3.71 15.20
N ASP A 25 -17.79 -2.64 15.75
CA ASP A 25 -17.07 -1.40 16.11
C ASP A 25 -15.97 -1.64 17.18
N ASP A 26 -16.01 -2.78 17.87
CA ASP A 26 -15.01 -3.22 18.86
C ASP A 26 -13.96 -4.19 18.27
N GLY A 27 -14.06 -4.50 16.96
CA GLY A 27 -13.10 -5.32 16.22
C GLY A 27 -13.31 -6.84 16.36
N ASN A 28 -14.43 -7.29 16.93
CA ASN A 28 -14.78 -8.69 17.01
C ASN A 28 -15.48 -9.16 15.72
N PRO A 29 -15.23 -10.39 15.24
CA PRO A 29 -15.89 -10.90 14.03
C PRO A 29 -17.40 -11.11 14.27
N CYS A 30 -18.25 -10.50 13.45
CA CYS A 30 -19.71 -10.55 13.60
C CYS A 30 -20.34 -11.90 13.23
N PHE A 31 -19.61 -12.77 12.51
CA PHE A 31 -20.14 -14.06 12.05
C PHE A 31 -19.25 -15.20 12.54
N LEU A 32 -19.81 -16.06 13.38
CA LEU A 32 -19.28 -17.39 13.68
C LEU A 32 -19.94 -18.38 12.72
N PRO A 33 -19.29 -18.84 11.63
CA PRO A 33 -19.88 -19.91 10.84
C PRO A 33 -19.79 -21.21 11.65
N GLU A 34 -20.94 -21.73 12.09
CA GLU A 34 -21.06 -23.14 12.48
C GLU A 34 -20.65 -23.99 11.28
N ARG A 35 -19.42 -24.53 11.32
CA ARG A 35 -18.94 -25.41 10.26
C ARG A 35 -19.60 -26.78 10.42
N PRO A 36 -20.30 -27.31 9.39
CA PRO A 36 -20.72 -28.70 9.42
C PRO A 36 -19.48 -29.60 9.43
N SER A 37 -19.40 -30.46 10.44
CA SER A 37 -18.33 -31.43 10.66
C SER A 37 -18.26 -32.42 9.49
N ARG A 38 -17.43 -32.14 8.48
CA ARG A 38 -17.05 -33.15 7.49
C ARG A 38 -16.09 -34.13 8.17
N GLY A 39 -16.58 -35.36 8.40
CA GLY A 39 -15.78 -36.49 8.89
C GLY A 39 -14.64 -36.81 7.92
N GLY A 40 -13.48 -36.18 8.14
CA GLY A 40 -12.22 -36.46 7.46
C GLY A 40 -11.27 -37.15 8.42
N VAL A 41 -10.57 -38.16 7.90
CA VAL A 41 -9.60 -39.02 8.60
C VAL A 41 -8.81 -38.27 9.67
N ALA A 42 -8.88 -38.76 10.91
CA ALA A 42 -8.21 -38.21 12.07
C ALA A 42 -6.69 -38.12 11.80
N THR A 43 -6.21 -36.91 11.56
CA THR A 43 -4.78 -36.62 11.56
C THR A 43 -4.29 -36.84 12.99
N ARG A 44 -3.45 -37.85 13.21
CA ARG A 44 -2.83 -38.20 14.51
C ARG A 44 -1.77 -37.18 14.94
N PHE A 45 -2.06 -35.90 14.85
CA PHE A 45 -1.19 -34.86 15.36
C PHE A 45 -1.94 -34.11 16.45
N PRO A 46 -1.40 -33.99 17.68
CA PRO A 46 -2.01 -33.14 18.69
C PRO A 46 -2.17 -31.75 18.08
N HIS A 47 -3.36 -31.16 18.20
CA HIS A 47 -3.61 -29.77 17.79
C HIS A 47 -2.61 -28.88 18.51
N GLN A 48 -1.47 -28.59 17.87
CA GLN A 48 -0.54 -27.58 18.35
C GLN A 48 -1.33 -26.28 18.38
N LYS A 49 -1.45 -25.69 19.57
CA LYS A 49 -2.04 -24.36 19.73
C LYS A 49 -1.15 -23.40 18.96
N LEU A 50 -1.51 -23.14 17.71
CA LEU A 50 -0.85 -22.12 16.90
C LEU A 50 -0.96 -20.81 17.68
N PRO A 51 0.11 -20.00 17.74
CA PRO A 51 0.03 -18.69 18.37
C PRO A 51 -1.09 -17.89 17.70
N PRO A 52 -1.84 -17.07 18.46
CA PRO A 52 -2.90 -16.26 17.90
C PRO A 52 -2.35 -15.41 16.76
N ARG A 53 -3.14 -15.28 15.68
CA ARG A 53 -2.79 -14.41 14.56
C ARG A 53 -2.62 -12.98 15.10
N ALA A 54 -1.59 -12.28 14.64
CA ALA A 54 -1.36 -10.89 15.00
C ALA A 54 -2.60 -10.03 14.67
N SER A 55 -2.99 -9.15 15.58
CA SER A 55 -4.07 -8.20 15.38
C SER A 55 -3.68 -7.15 14.32
N VAL A 56 -4.67 -6.45 13.78
CA VAL A 56 -4.42 -5.36 12.80
C VAL A 56 -3.52 -4.29 13.42
N ALA A 57 -3.82 -3.83 14.64
CA ALA A 57 -3.01 -2.85 15.34
C ALA A 57 -1.55 -3.30 15.53
N GLU A 58 -1.34 -4.57 15.86
CA GLU A 58 0.01 -5.13 15.98
C GLU A 58 0.74 -5.18 14.64
N VAL A 59 0.04 -5.55 13.57
CA VAL A 59 0.61 -5.54 12.21
C VAL A 59 1.00 -4.12 11.80
N GLU A 60 0.16 -3.13 12.08
CA GLU A 60 0.44 -1.72 11.79
C GLU A 60 1.66 -1.22 12.58
N ARG A 61 1.77 -1.56 13.86
CA ARG A 61 2.97 -1.26 14.67
C ARG A 61 4.24 -1.85 14.05
N ARG A 62 4.20 -3.12 13.64
CA ARG A 62 5.34 -3.80 12.99
C ARG A 62 5.74 -3.13 11.68
N ILE A 63 4.76 -2.68 10.90
CA ILE A 63 5.02 -1.97 9.65
C ILE A 63 5.71 -0.63 9.95
N ALA A 64 5.23 0.13 10.93
CA ALA A 64 5.85 1.40 11.32
C ALA A 64 7.30 1.22 11.81
N GLU A 65 7.56 0.20 12.63
CA GLU A 65 8.92 -0.16 13.07
C GLU A 65 9.81 -0.58 11.88
N ALA A 66 9.27 -1.37 10.95
CA ALA A 66 9.96 -1.75 9.72
C ALA A 66 10.32 -0.54 8.85
N GLN A 67 9.41 0.44 8.71
CA GLN A 67 9.67 1.69 8.00
C GLN A 67 10.84 2.45 8.65
N LEU A 68 10.87 2.51 9.98
CA LEU A 68 11.96 3.14 10.73
C LEU A 68 13.30 2.44 10.46
N TRP A 69 13.35 1.12 10.51
CA TRP A 69 14.59 0.37 10.23
C TRP A 69 15.07 0.57 8.79
N ILE A 70 14.15 0.62 7.83
CA ILE A 70 14.47 0.90 6.43
C ILE A 70 15.03 2.32 6.28
N ALA A 71 14.41 3.30 6.93
CA ALA A 71 14.87 4.69 6.92
C ALA A 71 16.27 4.85 7.53
N GLN A 72 16.55 4.10 8.60
CA GLN A 72 17.88 4.03 9.23
C GLN A 72 18.90 3.21 8.43
N ARG A 73 18.49 2.57 7.33
CA ARG A 73 19.33 1.70 6.49
C ARG A 73 20.00 0.56 7.26
N LEU A 74 19.30 -0.04 8.22
CA LEU A 74 19.83 -1.18 8.96
C LEU A 74 20.10 -2.38 8.02
N PRO A 75 21.15 -3.19 8.27
CA PRO A 75 21.36 -4.40 7.48
C PRO A 75 20.27 -5.43 7.75
N LEU A 76 19.94 -6.25 6.74
CA LEU A 76 18.84 -7.22 6.82
C LEU A 76 19.01 -8.25 7.95
N SER A 77 20.25 -8.61 8.28
CA SER A 77 20.56 -9.48 9.43
C SER A 77 20.10 -8.87 10.76
N LEU A 78 20.35 -7.57 10.95
CA LEU A 78 19.96 -6.85 12.15
C LEU A 78 18.44 -6.65 12.20
N MET A 79 17.80 -6.34 11.07
CA MET A 79 16.34 -6.26 11.00
C MET A 79 15.66 -7.59 11.37
N ARG A 80 16.26 -8.73 11.01
CA ARG A 80 15.77 -10.06 11.39
C ARG A 80 15.96 -10.35 12.88
N ALA A 81 17.09 -9.96 13.44
CA ALA A 81 17.33 -10.07 14.88
C ALA A 81 16.30 -9.22 15.65
N ASN A 82 16.14 -7.95 15.26
CA ASN A 82 15.15 -7.05 15.84
C ASN A 82 13.73 -7.62 15.73
N ALA A 83 13.34 -8.19 14.58
CA ALA A 83 12.02 -8.81 14.42
C ALA A 83 11.81 -10.04 15.30
N ALA A 84 12.87 -10.82 15.57
CA ALA A 84 12.80 -11.92 16.51
C ALA A 84 12.60 -11.40 17.94
N ASP A 85 13.30 -10.34 18.32
CA ASP A 85 13.26 -9.76 19.67
C ASP A 85 11.99 -8.94 19.94
N SER A 86 11.58 -8.06 19.03
CA SER A 86 10.45 -7.14 19.22
C SER A 86 9.10 -7.74 18.84
N TRP A 87 9.05 -8.55 17.78
CA TRP A 87 7.79 -9.11 17.26
C TRP A 87 7.56 -10.56 17.69
N GLY A 88 8.60 -11.24 18.20
CA GLY A 88 8.57 -12.68 18.47
C GLY A 88 8.47 -13.52 17.20
N VAL A 89 8.88 -12.98 16.03
CA VAL A 89 8.74 -13.65 14.73
C VAL A 89 10.13 -14.01 14.20
N SER A 90 10.43 -15.31 14.16
CA SER A 90 11.66 -15.85 13.54
C SER A 90 11.49 -16.25 12.08
N ASN A 91 10.25 -16.29 11.57
CA ASN A 91 9.98 -16.70 10.20
C ASN A 91 10.37 -15.61 9.19
N THR A 92 11.48 -15.85 8.48
CA THR A 92 12.02 -14.97 7.44
C THR A 92 10.98 -14.55 6.39
N ARG A 93 10.05 -15.43 5.99
CA ARG A 93 9.02 -15.09 4.99
C ARG A 93 8.04 -14.06 5.52
N THR A 94 7.66 -14.18 6.79
CA THR A 94 6.77 -13.22 7.46
C THR A 94 7.46 -11.87 7.64
N ILE A 95 8.73 -11.88 8.06
CA ILE A 95 9.52 -10.65 8.21
C ILE A 95 9.65 -9.94 6.86
N ASN A 96 10.05 -10.66 5.81
CA ASN A 96 10.17 -10.08 4.47
C ASN A 96 8.85 -9.50 3.97
N ARG A 97 7.71 -10.16 4.24
CA ARG A 97 6.39 -9.62 3.89
C ARG A 97 6.13 -8.27 4.54
N TYR A 98 6.46 -8.09 5.81
CA TYR A 98 6.30 -6.81 6.49
C TYR A 98 7.28 -5.75 5.96
N LEU A 99 8.53 -6.12 5.70
CA LEU A 99 9.52 -5.21 5.11
C LEU A 99 9.12 -4.75 3.71
N ASP A 100 8.56 -5.63 2.89
CA ASP A 100 8.09 -5.29 1.54
C ASP A 100 6.84 -4.40 1.58
N LEU A 101 5.92 -4.67 2.51
CA LEU A 101 4.76 -3.83 2.73
C LEU A 101 5.17 -2.43 3.21
N ALA A 102 6.11 -2.35 4.16
CA ALA A 102 6.70 -1.10 4.62
C ALA A 102 7.34 -0.31 3.47
N ARG A 103 8.17 -0.95 2.63
CA ARG A 103 8.75 -0.32 1.43
C ARG A 103 7.69 0.24 0.50
N ARG A 104 6.64 -0.54 0.18
CA ARG A 104 5.56 -0.09 -0.71
C ARG A 104 4.86 1.14 -0.15
N ARG A 105 4.56 1.16 1.16
CA ARG A 105 3.92 2.30 1.82
C ARG A 105 4.82 3.54 1.84
N MET A 106 6.10 3.39 2.17
CA MET A 106 7.07 4.50 2.11
C MET A 106 7.15 5.11 0.71
N VAL A 107 7.18 4.28 -0.33
CA VAL A 107 7.18 4.76 -1.72
C VAL A 107 5.86 5.47 -2.06
N ALA A 108 4.72 4.93 -1.64
CA ALA A 108 3.41 5.54 -1.86
C ALA A 108 3.31 6.91 -1.18
N GLU A 109 3.76 7.04 0.07
CA GLU A 109 3.83 8.30 0.79
C GLU A 109 4.72 9.32 0.08
N LEU A 110 5.92 8.91 -0.39
CA LEU A 110 6.81 9.78 -1.15
C LEU A 110 6.15 10.27 -2.46
N ILE A 111 5.45 9.39 -3.17
CA ILE A 111 4.73 9.76 -4.39
C ILE A 111 3.59 10.73 -4.07
N SER A 112 2.79 10.44 -3.04
CA SER A 112 1.68 11.31 -2.61
C SER A 112 2.19 12.70 -2.24
N ASN A 113 3.23 12.79 -1.41
CA ASN A 113 3.85 14.05 -1.00
C ASN A 113 4.37 14.84 -2.21
N ARG A 114 4.99 14.16 -3.18
CA ARG A 114 5.46 14.80 -4.41
C ARG A 114 4.29 15.37 -5.22
N LEU A 115 3.21 14.61 -5.39
CA LEU A 115 2.03 15.05 -6.15
C LEU A 115 1.35 16.24 -5.46
N GLU A 116 1.22 16.21 -4.14
CA GLU A 116 0.66 17.31 -3.36
C GLU A 116 1.50 18.59 -3.53
N HIS A 117 2.82 18.47 -3.38
CA HIS A 117 3.73 19.60 -3.58
C HIS A 117 3.65 20.17 -5.00
N GLN A 118 3.56 19.31 -6.02
CA GLN A 118 3.37 19.74 -7.40
C GLN A 118 2.02 20.44 -7.62
N ALA A 119 0.94 19.94 -7.01
CA ALA A 119 -0.37 20.58 -7.07
C ALA A 119 -0.36 21.98 -6.41
N GLN A 120 0.31 22.12 -5.26
CA GLN A 120 0.50 23.40 -4.59
C GLN A 120 1.27 24.39 -5.47
N HIS A 121 2.35 23.94 -6.12
CA HIS A 121 3.13 24.78 -7.05
C HIS A 121 2.31 25.21 -8.27
N LEU A 122 1.56 24.29 -8.88
CA LEU A 122 0.68 24.62 -10.00
C LEU A 122 -0.36 25.67 -9.58
N TYR A 123 -0.99 25.49 -8.42
CA TYR A 123 -1.97 26.45 -7.91
C TYR A 123 -1.36 27.85 -7.71
N ALA A 124 -0.19 27.92 -7.07
CA ALA A 124 0.51 29.19 -6.87
C ALA A 124 0.88 29.88 -8.20
N LEU A 125 1.31 29.10 -9.20
CA LEU A 125 1.63 29.63 -10.52
C LEU A 125 0.38 30.10 -11.27
N TYR A 126 -0.75 29.41 -11.13
CA TYR A 126 -2.02 29.86 -11.72
C TYR A 126 -2.49 31.19 -11.11
N ASP A 127 -2.41 31.33 -9.79
CA ASP A 127 -2.77 32.60 -9.14
C ASP A 127 -1.78 33.72 -9.52
N CYS A 128 -0.49 33.42 -9.62
CA CYS A 128 0.52 34.36 -10.12
C CYS A 128 0.22 34.81 -11.56
N ALA A 129 -0.06 33.87 -12.47
CA ALA A 129 -0.41 34.17 -13.85
C ALA A 129 -1.66 35.05 -13.94
N ARG A 130 -2.71 34.73 -13.16
CA ARG A 130 -3.94 35.51 -13.11
C ARG A 130 -3.68 36.94 -12.65
N ARG A 131 -2.97 37.12 -11.53
CA ARG A 131 -2.63 38.47 -11.02
C ARG A 131 -1.74 39.26 -11.99
N ALA A 132 -0.81 38.60 -12.67
CA ALA A 132 0.02 39.23 -13.68
C ALA A 132 -0.79 39.68 -14.90
N MET A 133 -1.79 38.90 -15.32
CA MET A 133 -2.72 39.31 -16.38
C MET A 133 -3.60 40.49 -15.94
N ASP A 134 -4.15 40.45 -14.72
CA ASP A 134 -4.95 41.53 -14.14
C ASP A 134 -4.14 42.84 -14.04
N ALA A 135 -2.82 42.75 -13.90
CA ALA A 135 -1.89 43.88 -13.84
C ALA A 135 -1.22 44.20 -15.20
N GLU A 136 -1.67 43.61 -16.31
CA GLU A 136 -1.12 43.77 -17.67
C GLU A 136 0.39 43.42 -17.81
N GLN A 137 0.94 42.67 -16.84
CA GLN A 137 2.31 42.18 -16.84
C GLN A 137 2.43 40.85 -17.62
N PHE A 138 2.19 40.90 -18.93
CA PHE A 138 2.08 39.71 -19.77
C PHE A 138 3.35 38.86 -19.83
N SER A 139 4.54 39.45 -19.68
CA SER A 139 5.81 38.70 -19.63
C SER A 139 5.87 37.73 -18.44
N ALA A 140 5.42 38.19 -17.27
CA ALA A 140 5.33 37.36 -16.06
C ALA A 140 4.25 36.29 -16.19
N ALA A 141 3.10 36.64 -16.78
CA ALA A 141 2.02 35.68 -17.03
C ALA A 141 2.44 34.54 -17.96
N VAL A 142 3.11 34.85 -19.07
CA VAL A 142 3.64 33.85 -20.02
C VAL A 142 4.73 32.99 -19.34
N GLY A 143 5.58 33.60 -18.52
CA GLY A 143 6.58 32.87 -17.73
C GLY A 143 5.95 31.84 -16.80
N ALA A 144 4.91 32.24 -16.05
CA ALA A 144 4.20 31.33 -15.15
C ALA A 144 3.50 30.19 -15.90
N LEU A 145 2.85 30.48 -17.03
CA LEU A 145 2.19 29.47 -17.87
C LEU A 145 3.18 28.47 -18.48
N ARG A 146 4.39 28.92 -18.84
CA ARG A 146 5.45 28.02 -19.30
C ARG A 146 5.84 27.03 -18.21
N VAL A 147 6.07 27.49 -16.98
CA VAL A 147 6.43 26.61 -15.86
C VAL A 147 5.29 25.65 -15.54
N ILE A 148 4.02 26.08 -15.63
CA ILE A 148 2.85 25.20 -15.52
C ILE A 148 2.90 24.08 -16.56
N ALA A 149 3.18 24.41 -17.82
CA ALA A 149 3.30 23.42 -18.89
C ALA A 149 4.47 22.45 -18.68
N GLU A 150 5.61 22.93 -18.19
CA GLU A 150 6.77 22.09 -17.85
C GLU A 150 6.43 21.10 -16.72
N ILE A 151 5.78 21.56 -15.63
CA ILE A 151 5.33 20.70 -14.53
C ILE A 151 4.28 19.70 -15.03
N GLY A 152 3.33 20.13 -15.86
CA GLY A 152 2.33 19.25 -16.47
C GLY A 152 2.95 18.17 -17.37
N GLY A 153 4.00 18.54 -18.12
CA GLY A 153 4.79 17.59 -18.91
C GLY A 153 5.50 16.54 -18.05
N LEU A 154 6.10 16.97 -16.92
CA LEU A 154 6.73 16.06 -15.94
C LEU A 154 5.73 15.10 -15.28
N LEU A 155 4.49 15.54 -15.06
CA LEU A 155 3.42 14.69 -14.51
C LEU A 155 2.93 13.63 -15.51
N ARG A 156 2.98 13.95 -16.82
CA ARG A 156 2.58 13.01 -17.89
C ARG A 156 3.67 12.01 -18.26
N ALA A 157 4.93 12.30 -17.92
CA ALA A 157 6.04 11.41 -18.17
C ALA A 157 5.93 10.12 -17.32
N PRO A 158 6.16 8.93 -17.90
CA PRO A 158 6.11 7.69 -17.13
C PRO A 158 7.21 7.68 -16.06
N ILE A 159 6.85 7.37 -14.82
CA ILE A 159 7.77 7.34 -13.67
C ILE A 159 8.82 6.22 -13.83
N LYS A 160 8.45 5.12 -14.49
CA LYS A 160 9.36 4.03 -14.87
C LYS A 160 9.72 4.19 -16.35
N PRO A 161 11.00 4.04 -16.75
CA PRO A 161 11.35 4.00 -18.17
C PRO A 161 10.57 2.89 -18.88
N PRO A 162 10.16 3.08 -20.16
CA PRO A 162 9.51 2.03 -20.92
C PRO A 162 10.44 0.82 -20.98
N GLU A 163 9.88 -0.38 -20.75
CA GLU A 163 10.67 -1.61 -20.82
C GLU A 163 11.21 -1.78 -22.25
N ALA A 164 12.52 -2.07 -22.36
CA ALA A 164 13.13 -2.34 -23.64
C ALA A 164 12.47 -3.59 -24.24
N LYS A 165 11.97 -3.48 -25.47
CA LYS A 165 11.42 -4.61 -26.23
C LYS A 165 12.51 -5.56 -26.68
#